data_AF-A0A2V7AA90-F1
#
_entry.id   AF-A0A2V7AA90-F1
#
_cell.length_a   1.000
_cell.length_b   1.000
_cell.length_c   1.000
_cell.angle_alpha   90.00
_cell.angle_beta   90.00
_cell.angle_gamma   90.00
#
_symmetry.space_group_name_H-M   'P 1'
#
loop_
_entity.id
_entity.type
_entity.pdbx_description
1 polymer ?
#
loop_
_entity_poly.entity_id
_entity_poly.type
_entity_poly.pdbx_seq_one_letter_code
_entity_poly.pdbx_strand_id
1 'polypeptide(L)'
;LEKRLRATNAIGIFTKLSLKNQVDDLVAQFRTFHQGAPVAVAKLREEYDLLLLKLLSVLQDGDPELARDIGASREAIWGLLLDPVKFKKVTS
;
A
#
# COMPACT_ATOMS: atom_id res chain seq x y z
N LEU A 1 -31.08 -13.10 8.43
CA LEU A 1 -29.66 -13.01 8.86
C LEU A 1 -28.68 -12.92 7.69
N GLU A 2 -28.96 -13.47 6.50
CA GLU A 2 -28.13 -13.32 5.28
C GLU A 2 -27.82 -11.87 4.88
N LYS A 3 -28.69 -10.91 5.19
CA LYS A 3 -28.50 -9.49 4.84
C LYS A 3 -27.32 -8.81 5.56
N ARG A 4 -26.85 -9.32 6.72
CA ARG A 4 -25.66 -8.78 7.42
C ARG A 4 -24.35 -9.46 6.99
N LEU A 5 -24.40 -10.72 6.58
CA LEU A 5 -23.21 -11.45 6.09
C LEU A 5 -22.71 -10.93 4.74
N ARG A 6 -23.59 -10.42 3.87
CA ARG A 6 -23.16 -9.75 2.63
C ARG A 6 -22.46 -8.42 2.87
N ALA A 7 -22.77 -7.70 3.95
CA ALA A 7 -22.11 -6.43 4.24
C ALA A 7 -20.65 -6.61 4.68
N THR A 8 -20.35 -7.63 5.51
CA THR A 8 -19.00 -7.85 6.03
C THR A 8 -18.05 -8.46 4.98
N ASN A 9 -18.52 -9.41 4.17
CA ASN A 9 -17.71 -9.95 3.06
C ASN A 9 -17.56 -8.95 1.90
N ALA A 10 -18.56 -8.11 1.63
CA ALA A 10 -18.44 -7.05 0.64
C ALA A 10 -17.45 -5.97 1.09
N ILE A 11 -17.50 -5.52 2.36
CA ILE A 11 -16.50 -4.56 2.88
C ILE A 11 -15.09 -5.17 2.79
N GLY A 12 -14.94 -6.45 3.17
CA GLY A 12 -13.68 -7.16 3.00
C GLY A 12 -13.17 -7.18 1.55
N ILE A 13 -14.03 -7.49 0.57
CA ILE A 13 -13.63 -7.63 -0.84
C ILE A 13 -13.44 -6.26 -1.52
N PHE A 14 -14.35 -5.31 -1.32
CA PHE A 14 -14.25 -3.96 -1.93
C PHE A 14 -13.08 -3.18 -1.35
N THR A 15 -12.85 -3.24 -0.03
CA THR A 15 -11.68 -2.60 0.60
C THR A 15 -10.38 -3.26 0.14
N LYS A 16 -10.33 -4.60 0.04
CA LYS A 16 -9.16 -5.31 -0.52
C LYS A 16 -8.90 -4.95 -1.98
N LEU A 17 -9.94 -4.86 -2.82
CA LEU A 17 -9.79 -4.50 -4.24
C LEU A 17 -9.35 -3.04 -4.41
N SER A 18 -9.94 -2.12 -3.63
CA SER A 18 -9.53 -0.71 -3.61
C SER A 18 -8.08 -0.56 -3.14
N LEU A 19 -7.68 -1.26 -2.07
CA LEU A 19 -6.30 -1.28 -1.61
C LEU A 19 -5.35 -1.82 -2.66
N LYS A 20 -5.70 -2.92 -3.32
CA LYS A 20 -4.90 -3.49 -4.41
C LYS A 20 -4.70 -2.47 -5.53
N ASN A 21 -5.76 -1.82 -5.99
CA ASN A 21 -5.65 -0.81 -7.05
C ASN A 21 -4.74 0.35 -6.62
N GLN A 22 -4.87 0.84 -5.39
CA GLN A 22 -4.02 1.91 -4.88
C GLN A 22 -2.54 1.49 -4.74
N VAL A 23 -2.28 0.24 -4.37
CA VAL A 23 -0.92 -0.34 -4.40
C VAL A 23 -0.38 -0.38 -5.83
N ASP A 24 -1.16 -0.89 -6.77
CA ASP A 24 -0.77 -0.99 -8.19
C ASP A 24 -0.49 0.41 -8.78
N ASP A 25 -1.33 1.40 -8.48
CA ASP A 25 -1.17 2.80 -8.90
C ASP A 25 0.12 3.41 -8.32
N LEU A 26 0.37 3.22 -7.02
CA LEU A 26 1.59 3.70 -6.37
C LEU A 26 2.84 3.06 -7.01
N VAL A 27 2.82 1.74 -7.23
CA VAL A 27 3.90 1.01 -7.91
C VAL A 27 4.12 1.53 -9.33
N ALA A 28 3.05 1.83 -10.07
CA ALA A 28 3.16 2.43 -11.40
C ALA A 28 3.83 3.81 -11.38
N GLN A 29 3.53 4.63 -10.36
CA GLN A 29 4.18 5.94 -10.19
C GLN A 29 5.66 5.80 -9.83
N PHE A 30 6.03 4.87 -8.95
CA PHE A 30 7.45 4.58 -8.69
C PHE A 30 8.17 4.08 -9.93
N ARG A 31 7.53 3.24 -10.75
CA ARG A 31 8.11 2.81 -12.03
C ARG A 31 8.34 4.00 -12.97
N THR A 32 7.40 4.94 -13.03
CA THR A 32 7.50 6.16 -13.84
C THR A 32 8.61 7.08 -13.33
N PHE A 33 8.71 7.25 -12.01
CA PHE A 33 9.80 7.95 -11.34
C PHE A 33 11.17 7.35 -11.67
N HIS A 34 11.32 6.02 -11.56
CA HIS A 34 12.56 5.30 -11.89
C HIS A 34 12.92 5.34 -13.38
N GLN A 35 11.98 5.67 -14.26
CA GLN A 35 12.21 5.92 -15.68
C GLN A 35 12.68 7.35 -15.98
N GLY A 36 12.88 8.19 -14.97
CA GLY A 36 13.38 9.56 -15.10
C GLY A 36 12.29 10.62 -15.31
N ALA A 37 11.02 10.27 -15.13
CA ALA A 37 9.94 11.25 -15.17
C ALA A 37 10.04 12.22 -13.98
N PRO A 38 9.61 13.49 -14.14
CA PRO A 38 9.70 14.52 -13.09
C PRO A 38 8.59 14.36 -12.04
N VAL A 39 8.43 13.16 -11.48
CA VAL A 39 7.54 12.91 -10.35
C VAL A 39 8.23 13.42 -9.09
N ALA A 40 7.57 14.32 -8.36
CA ALA A 40 8.11 14.83 -7.10
C ALA A 40 8.16 13.69 -6.06
N VAL A 41 9.34 13.44 -5.48
CA VAL A 41 9.51 12.44 -4.41
C VAL A 41 8.59 12.72 -3.22
N ALA A 42 8.33 13.99 -2.92
CA ALA A 42 7.38 14.40 -1.90
C ALA A 42 5.94 13.90 -2.18
N LYS A 43 5.54 13.85 -3.46
CA LYS A 43 4.22 13.33 -3.87
C LYS A 43 4.14 11.82 -3.67
N LEU A 44 5.17 11.09 -4.10
CA LEU A 44 5.27 9.64 -3.86
C LEU A 44 5.22 9.32 -2.36
N ARG A 45 5.87 10.16 -1.54
CA ARG A 45 5.87 9.99 -0.08
C ARG A 45 4.50 10.18 0.53
N GLU A 46 3.79 11.23 0.12
CA GLU A 46 2.42 11.51 0.56
C GLU A 46 1.49 10.33 0.25
N GLU A 47 1.54 9.83 -0.99
CA GLU A 47 0.67 8.73 -1.42
C GLU A 47 1.00 7.40 -0.75
N TYR A 48 2.29 7.12 -0.55
CA TYR A 48 2.76 5.99 0.24
C TYR A 48 2.23 6.05 1.68
N ASP A 49 2.34 7.20 2.33
CA ASP A 49 1.94 7.38 3.72
C ASP A 49 0.42 7.24 3.90
N LEU A 50 -0.37 7.79 2.97
CA LEU A 50 -1.84 7.63 2.95
C LEU A 50 -2.26 6.17 2.74
N LEU A 51 -1.61 5.47 1.81
CA LEU A 51 -1.89 4.06 1.56
C LEU A 51 -1.53 3.19 2.76
N LEU A 52 -0.39 3.48 3.40
CA LEU A 52 0.04 2.77 4.60
C LEU A 52 -0.95 2.99 5.75
N LEU A 53 -1.40 4.23 5.98
CA LEU A 53 -2.42 4.51 7.00
C LEU A 53 -3.69 3.70 6.76
N LYS A 54 -4.17 3.64 5.52
CA LYS A 54 -5.34 2.86 5.15
C LYS A 54 -5.12 1.36 5.37
N LEU A 55 -3.96 0.84 4.99
CA LEU A 55 -3.59 -0.57 5.22
C LEU A 55 -3.56 -0.90 6.71
N LEU A 56 -2.92 -0.07 7.52
CA LEU A 56 -2.83 -0.25 8.97
C LEU A 56 -4.22 -0.23 9.62
N SER A 57 -5.09 0.70 9.21
CA SER A 57 -6.47 0.75 9.71
C SER A 57 -7.26 -0.52 9.39
N VAL A 58 -7.04 -1.14 8.23
CA VAL A 58 -7.70 -2.40 7.85
C VAL A 58 -7.12 -3.59 8.63
N LEU A 59 -5.81 -3.59 8.86
CA LEU A 59 -5.15 -4.67 9.60
C LEU A 59 -5.42 -4.61 11.10
N GLN A 60 -5.64 -3.43 11.69
CA GLN A 60 -5.95 -3.30 13.12
C GLN A 60 -7.15 -4.16 13.56
N ASP A 61 -8.15 -4.33 12.69
CA ASP A 61 -9.36 -5.11 13.01
C ASP A 61 -9.20 -6.62 12.79
N GLY A 62 -8.19 -7.07 12.03
CA GLY A 62 -8.06 -8.48 11.60
C GLY A 62 -6.72 -9.15 11.88
N ASP A 63 -5.64 -8.38 11.92
CA ASP A 63 -4.26 -8.83 12.14
C ASP A 63 -3.40 -7.69 12.73
N PRO A 64 -3.57 -7.38 14.03
CA PRO A 64 -2.89 -6.26 14.69
C PRO A 64 -1.38 -6.48 14.84
N GLU A 65 -0.91 -7.73 14.87
CA GLU A 65 0.53 -8.04 14.88
C GLU A 65 1.17 -7.66 13.54
N LEU A 66 0.54 -8.05 12.42
CA LEU A 66 1.00 -7.64 11.09
C LEU A 66 0.92 -6.12 10.91
N ALA A 67 -0.11 -5.45 11.44
CA ALA A 67 -0.19 -3.99 11.43
C ALA A 67 1.02 -3.36 12.15
N ARG A 68 1.39 -3.89 13.32
CA ARG A 68 2.54 -3.42 14.10
C ARG A 68 3.85 -3.59 13.33
N ASP A 69 4.07 -4.77 12.75
CA ASP A 69 5.31 -5.10 12.04
C ASP A 69 5.48 -4.26 10.76
N ILE A 70 4.39 -4.06 10.01
CA ILE A 70 4.36 -3.17 8.85
C ILE A 70 4.62 -1.71 9.25
N GLY A 71 3.98 -1.25 10.34
CA GLY A 71 4.18 0.10 10.86
C GLY A 71 5.63 0.34 11.29
N ALA A 72 6.25 -0.63 11.97
CA ALA A 72 7.66 -0.58 12.35
C ALA A 72 8.60 -0.59 11.13
N SER A 73 8.19 -1.22 10.04
CA SER A 73 8.95 -1.34 8.79
C SER A 73 8.71 -0.21 7.79
N ARG A 74 7.93 0.82 8.14
CA ARG A 74 7.53 1.92 7.24
C ARG A 74 8.72 2.52 6.46
N GLU A 75 9.73 3.01 7.16
CA GLU A 75 10.86 3.66 6.50
C GLU A 75 11.73 2.68 5.69
N ALA A 76 11.79 1.42 6.13
CA ALA A 76 12.48 0.38 5.37
C ALA A 76 11.77 0.07 4.05
N ILE A 77 10.43 -0.03 4.06
CA ILE A 77 9.61 -0.21 2.86
C ILE A 77 9.75 0.99 1.93
N TRP A 78 9.69 2.21 2.46
CA TRP A 78 9.93 3.43 1.69
C TRP A 78 11.30 3.42 1.00
N GLY A 79 12.36 3.09 1.74
CA GLY A 79 13.71 2.97 1.21
C GLY A 79 13.86 1.88 0.13
N LEU A 80 13.09 0.80 0.22
CA LEU A 80 13.04 -0.23 -0.83
C LEU A 80 12.37 0.29 -2.11
N LEU A 81 11.29 1.07 -1.98
CA LEU A 81 10.55 1.62 -3.12
C LEU A 81 11.34 2.73 -3.84
N LEU A 82 12.10 3.54 -3.10
CA LEU A 82 12.95 4.61 -3.64
C LEU A 82 14.24 4.13 -4.31
N ASP A 83 14.70 2.92 -4.01
CA ASP A 83 15.91 2.37 -4.62
C ASP A 83 15.53 1.61 -5.91
N PRO A 84 15.98 2.03 -7.11
CA PRO A 84 15.56 1.40 -8.38
C PRO A 84 15.95 -0.09 -8.47
N VAL A 85 17.08 -0.47 -7.86
CA VAL A 85 17.56 -1.86 -7.89
C VAL A 85 16.72 -2.72 -6.96
N LYS A 86 16.43 -2.23 -5.75
CA LYS A 86 15.58 -2.96 -4.79
C LYS A 86 14.11 -2.98 -5.22
N PHE A 87 13.60 -1.87 -5.74
CA PHE A 87 12.26 -1.74 -6.31
C PHE A 87 12.03 -2.79 -7.40
N LYS A 88 12.97 -2.94 -8.33
CA LYS A 88 12.86 -3.96 -9.38
C LYS A 88 12.81 -5.38 -8.79
N LYS A 89 13.59 -5.68 -7.75
CA LYS A 89 13.58 -7.01 -7.11
C LYS A 89 12.25 -7.36 -6.44
N VAL A 90 11.53 -6.36 -5.91
CA VAL A 90 10.26 -6.59 -5.18
C VAL A 90 9.01 -6.41 -6.05
N THR A 91 9.16 -5.92 -7.29
CA THR A 91 8.05 -5.69 -8.23
C THR A 91 8.16 -6.49 -9.54
N SER A 92 9.20 -7.32 -9.67
CA SER A 92 9.43 -8.24 -10.80
C SER A 92 8.63 -9.53 -10.68
#